data_AF-A0A1I0HN11-F1
#
_entry.id   AF-A0A1I0HN11-F1
#
_cell.length_a   1.000
_cell.length_b   1.000
_cell.length_c   1.000
_cell.angle_alpha   90.00
_cell.angle_beta   90.00
_cell.angle_gamma   90.00
#
_symmetry.space_group_name_H-M   'P 1'
#
loop_
_entity.id
_entity.type
_entity.pdbx_description
1 polymer ?
#
loop_
_entity_poly.entity_id
_entity_poly.type
_entity_poly.pdbx_seq_one_letter_code
_entity_poly.pdbx_strand_id
1 'polypeptide(L)'
;MRVAAAGIGRPVDNDGCPQGPWTPELLAEAISQIGPNRNGVELRTVQLWFKDNEKGISTTNIRWLARVLGCNDPEGASAWQAALIKSQARLTTRRQARQLQDTESKAERDERSEDNSPIMIHQGDDPHEGLSLARVSEAIFSHGSPLNLPASVFAGAIALQFISYFLSIHSITYVRSDGISKQVGFLWAPNWTFVFLIFMPIFFAFVADQVTTWKNENRAGLLSQLSEHDIPDGWMSRVEASSYTYWVAFILCLGFAGIFQWVSVRLRPVLDGAGAIAIDWGSLAFVQPDKFGFVNQALFTGAAYLYMSLCFYLFIAGLILLCNLVDDFTHIGRTLEKQPKAVPLKKVQAAGSSIIRGIVRASLSGLLVAMCMKLQSLYVVTAAPNIWQWLTSDARSVMTSLGAQVDWGDYSMPTHFTSLLVALLAVAVYLYAVIRIGLTAPFHVPLARPTTAILFLALAYLLIGVAAGSSILLAFAIAVAIYGFFDPNFSGHYKRREDCLHVF
;
A
#
# COMPACT_ATOMS: atom_id res chain seq x y z
N MET A 1 32.02 30.42 7.41
CA MET A 1 33.12 30.80 8.32
C MET A 1 33.77 32.15 8.04
N ARG A 2 33.91 32.62 6.78
CA ARG A 2 34.48 33.96 6.49
C ARG A 2 33.73 35.12 7.20
N VAL A 3 32.40 35.02 7.31
CA VAL A 3 31.54 36.00 8.02
C VAL A 3 31.77 36.00 9.54
N ALA A 4 32.04 34.82 10.12
CA ALA A 4 32.36 34.66 11.54
C ALA A 4 33.73 35.29 11.87
N ALA A 5 34.72 35.11 10.99
CA ALA A 5 36.04 35.73 11.11
C ALA A 5 36.02 37.27 11.02
N ALA A 6 35.01 37.85 10.35
CA ALA A 6 34.82 39.30 10.23
C ALA A 6 34.05 39.91 11.42
N GLY A 7 33.58 39.10 12.39
CA GLY A 7 32.85 39.61 13.57
C GLY A 7 31.45 40.17 13.26
N ILE A 8 30.88 39.86 12.10
CA ILE A 8 29.59 40.41 11.65
C ILE A 8 28.48 40.03 12.64
N GLY A 9 27.67 41.00 13.06
CA GLY A 9 26.60 40.82 14.04
C GLY A 9 27.02 40.90 15.50
N ARG A 10 28.30 41.18 15.80
CA ARG A 10 28.75 41.46 17.16
C ARG A 10 28.46 42.91 17.56
N PRO A 11 28.24 43.18 18.86
CA PRO A 11 28.21 44.56 19.35
C PRO A 11 29.52 45.27 18.99
N VAL A 12 29.39 46.52 18.59
CA VAL A 12 30.51 47.39 18.19
C VAL A 12 31.01 48.20 19.37
N ASP A 13 32.28 48.59 19.33
CA ASP A 13 32.83 49.59 20.26
C ASP A 13 32.41 51.02 19.88
N ASN A 14 32.86 52.00 20.66
CA ASN A 14 32.53 53.42 20.44
C ASN A 14 33.02 53.98 19.09
N ASP A 15 33.91 53.26 18.40
CA ASP A 15 34.45 53.62 17.09
C ASP A 15 33.74 52.87 15.94
N GLY A 16 32.68 52.11 16.24
CA GLY A 16 31.88 51.39 15.25
C GLY A 16 32.53 50.09 14.74
N CYS A 17 33.60 49.61 15.37
CA CYS A 17 34.28 48.38 15.01
C CYS A 17 33.70 47.18 15.77
N PRO A 18 33.49 46.01 15.13
CA PRO A 18 33.06 44.79 15.84
C PRO A 18 34.12 44.36 16.86
N GLN A 19 33.71 43.88 18.04
CA GLN A 19 34.58 43.44 19.15
C GLN A 19 35.46 42.19 18.88
N GLY A 20 35.84 41.93 17.62
CA GLY A 20 36.65 40.79 17.18
C GLY A 20 35.84 39.67 16.50
N PRO A 21 36.50 38.58 16.04
CA PRO A 21 35.81 37.48 15.37
C PRO A 21 34.87 36.71 16.31
N TRP A 22 33.92 35.97 15.72
CA TRP A 22 33.13 34.98 16.45
C TRP A 22 33.96 33.73 16.72
N THR A 23 34.03 33.29 17.99
CA THR A 23 34.49 31.95 18.35
C THR A 23 33.28 30.99 18.46
N PRO A 24 33.49 29.67 18.34
CA PRO A 24 32.41 28.69 18.51
C PRO A 24 31.66 28.85 19.84
N GLU A 25 32.39 29.17 20.91
CA GLU A 25 31.86 29.36 22.26
C GLU A 25 30.96 30.60 22.33
N LEU A 26 31.44 31.74 21.84
CA LEU A 26 30.68 32.99 21.81
C LEU A 26 29.42 32.87 20.94
N LEU A 27 29.52 32.17 19.80
CA LEU A 27 28.40 32.01 18.88
C LEU A 27 27.34 31.04 19.43
N ALA A 28 27.74 29.96 20.10
CA ALA A 28 26.83 29.04 20.77
C ALA A 28 26.07 29.74 21.90
N GLU A 29 26.77 30.57 22.67
CA GLU A 29 26.17 31.38 23.74
C GLU A 29 25.18 32.41 23.17
N ALA A 30 25.58 33.19 22.16
CA ALA A 30 24.72 34.20 21.54
C ALA A 30 23.43 33.61 20.95
N ILE A 31 23.50 32.43 20.32
CA ILE A 31 22.33 31.72 19.81
C ILE A 31 21.42 31.20 20.94
N SER A 32 22.02 30.80 22.07
CA SER A 32 21.28 30.28 23.22
C SER A 32 20.62 31.38 24.05
N GLN A 33 21.10 32.62 23.96
CA GLN A 33 20.51 33.79 24.60
C GLN A 33 19.31 34.39 23.83
N ILE A 34 19.00 33.90 22.62
CA ILE A 34 17.82 34.33 21.87
C ILE A 34 16.56 33.78 22.57
N GLY A 35 15.75 34.68 23.16
CA GLY A 35 14.57 34.33 23.99
C GLY A 35 13.62 33.24 23.44
N PRO A 36 13.32 33.17 22.13
CA PRO A 36 12.51 32.08 21.57
C PRO A 36 13.24 30.74 21.35
N ASN A 37 14.53 30.61 21.65
CA ASN A 37 15.32 29.37 21.53
C ASN A 37 15.53 28.68 22.89
N ARG A 38 14.48 28.08 23.48
CA ARG A 38 14.52 27.47 24.81
C ARG A 38 15.51 26.30 24.96
N ASN A 39 15.91 25.66 23.86
CA ASN A 39 16.79 24.48 23.86
C ASN A 39 18.27 24.84 23.65
N GLY A 40 18.58 26.09 23.29
CA GLY A 40 19.93 26.51 22.94
C GLY A 40 20.49 25.79 21.71
N VAL A 41 21.79 25.97 21.46
CA VAL A 41 22.54 25.16 20.48
C VAL A 41 23.77 24.59 21.17
N GLU A 42 23.99 23.29 21.02
CA GLU A 42 25.16 22.61 21.59
C GLU A 42 26.47 23.15 21.02
N LEU A 43 27.44 23.43 21.89
CA LEU A 43 28.78 23.90 21.51
C LEU A 43 29.44 22.98 20.46
N ARG A 44 29.29 21.66 20.62
CA ARG A 44 29.85 20.67 19.68
C ARG A 44 29.30 20.83 18.26
N THR A 45 28.04 21.21 18.14
CA THR A 45 27.39 21.48 16.84
C THR A 45 27.96 22.75 16.21
N VAL A 46 28.20 23.81 17.00
CA VAL A 46 28.80 25.05 16.50
C VAL A 46 30.26 24.84 16.11
N GLN A 47 31.03 24.12 16.92
CA GLN A 47 32.43 23.77 16.61
C GLN A 47 32.54 23.00 15.29
N LEU A 48 31.56 22.16 14.95
CA LEU A 48 31.52 21.51 13.64
C LEU A 48 31.42 22.56 12.52
N TRP A 49 30.60 23.61 12.64
CA TRP A 49 30.50 24.64 11.59
C TRP A 49 31.82 25.36 11.32
N PHE A 50 32.72 25.42 12.31
CA PHE A 50 34.04 26.04 12.19
C PHE A 50 35.08 25.11 11.55
N LYS A 51 34.82 23.81 11.53
CA LYS A 51 35.65 22.83 10.82
C LYS A 51 35.26 22.77 9.35
N ASP A 52 36.23 22.57 8.48
CA ASP A 52 35.96 22.28 7.07
C ASP A 52 35.28 20.90 7.00
N ASN A 53 33.96 20.92 6.85
CA ASN A 53 33.16 19.71 6.79
C ASN A 53 32.06 19.82 5.76
N GLU A 54 31.68 18.66 5.25
CA GLU A 54 30.58 18.50 4.32
C GLU A 54 29.29 18.12 5.04
N LYS A 55 29.01 18.63 6.26
CA LYS A 55 27.72 18.40 6.94
C LYS A 55 26.81 19.61 6.86
N GLY A 56 27.36 20.82 6.77
CA GLY A 56 26.56 22.05 6.65
C GLY A 56 25.77 22.36 7.93
N ILE A 57 24.85 23.33 7.86
CA ILE A 57 24.08 23.82 9.02
C ILE A 57 22.60 23.48 8.80
N SER A 58 21.89 22.99 9.82
CA SER A 58 20.45 22.70 9.71
C SER A 58 19.63 23.99 9.49
N THR A 59 18.45 23.87 8.88
CA THR A 59 17.56 25.00 8.58
C THR A 59 17.13 25.76 9.84
N THR A 60 16.89 25.04 10.94
CA THR A 60 16.61 25.62 12.26
C THR A 60 17.77 26.46 12.76
N ASN A 61 18.99 25.96 12.65
CA ASN A 61 20.19 26.67 13.11
C ASN A 61 20.56 27.83 12.17
N ILE A 62 20.26 27.74 10.88
CA ILE A 62 20.40 28.86 9.94
C ILE A 62 19.48 30.02 10.34
N ARG A 63 18.25 29.75 10.76
CA ARG A 63 17.32 30.80 11.22
C ARG A 63 17.86 31.52 12.45
N TRP A 64 18.42 30.79 13.41
CA TRP A 64 19.02 31.40 14.59
C TRP A 64 20.30 32.17 14.27
N LEU A 65 21.16 31.61 13.43
CA LEU A 65 22.38 32.27 12.99
C LEU A 65 22.09 33.56 12.22
N ALA A 66 21.05 33.55 11.37
CA ALA A 66 20.62 34.73 10.64
C ALA A 66 20.14 35.86 11.57
N ARG A 67 19.47 35.52 12.68
CA ARG A 67 19.08 36.50 13.70
C ARG A 67 20.27 37.11 14.43
N VAL A 68 21.28 36.31 14.77
CA VAL A 68 22.53 36.82 15.38
C VAL A 68 23.27 37.73 14.40
N LEU A 69 23.46 37.28 13.15
CA LEU A 69 24.18 38.05 12.13
C LEU A 69 23.43 39.32 11.69
N GLY A 70 22.09 39.30 11.77
CA GLY A 70 21.22 40.44 11.50
C GLY A 70 20.94 41.33 12.72
N CYS A 71 21.65 41.17 13.84
CA CYS A 71 21.47 41.98 15.06
C CYS A 71 20.01 42.03 15.57
N ASN A 72 19.23 40.95 15.40
CA ASN A 72 17.79 40.89 15.68
C ASN A 72 16.90 41.87 14.89
N ASP A 73 17.42 42.54 13.86
CA ASP A 73 16.62 43.32 12.91
C ASP A 73 15.90 42.38 11.93
N PRO A 74 14.57 42.50 11.75
CA PRO A 74 13.80 41.64 10.84
C PRO A 74 14.29 41.68 9.39
N GLU A 75 14.66 42.85 8.86
CA GLU A 75 15.13 42.96 7.47
C GLU A 75 16.53 42.35 7.32
N GLY A 76 17.47 42.72 8.20
CA GLY A 76 18.81 42.14 8.24
C GLY A 76 18.82 40.63 8.43
N ALA A 77 17.97 40.10 9.32
CA ALA A 77 17.85 38.65 9.54
C ALA A 77 17.29 37.92 8.31
N SER A 78 16.34 38.52 7.58
CA SER A 78 15.79 37.91 6.35
C SER A 78 16.84 37.82 5.23
N ALA A 79 17.65 38.87 5.07
CA ALA A 79 18.73 38.91 4.08
C ALA A 79 19.82 37.86 4.41
N TRP A 80 20.22 37.76 5.68
CA TRP A 80 21.18 36.75 6.13
C TRP A 80 20.63 35.33 5.99
N GLN A 81 19.34 35.12 6.27
CA GLN A 81 18.71 33.81 6.09
C GLN A 81 18.73 33.38 4.62
N ALA A 82 18.40 34.28 3.69
CA ALA A 82 18.45 34.01 2.25
C ALA A 82 19.88 33.70 1.77
N ALA A 83 20.87 34.46 2.25
CA ALA A 83 22.28 34.24 1.92
C ALA A 83 22.79 32.87 2.44
N LEU A 84 22.43 32.50 3.67
CA LEU A 84 22.82 31.23 4.27
C LEU A 84 22.17 30.03 3.56
N ILE A 85 20.87 30.11 3.22
CA ILE A 85 20.18 29.06 2.46
C ILE A 85 20.82 28.89 1.08
N LYS A 86 21.13 29.99 0.38
CA LYS A 86 21.82 29.96 -0.92
C LYS A 86 23.21 29.31 -0.81
N SER A 87 23.92 29.56 0.29
CA SER A 87 25.22 28.93 0.55
C SER A 87 25.11 27.43 0.82
N GLN A 88 24.07 27.00 1.53
CA GLN A 88 23.78 25.59 1.78
C GLN A 88 23.41 24.87 0.48
N ALA A 89 22.57 25.48 -0.37
CA ALA A 89 22.21 24.95 -1.68
C ALA A 89 23.45 24.73 -2.57
N ARG A 90 24.38 25.69 -2.59
CA ARG A 90 25.66 25.53 -3.31
C ARG A 90 26.51 24.40 -2.76
N LEU A 91 26.51 24.19 -1.44
CA LEU A 91 27.26 23.12 -0.79
C LEU A 91 26.65 21.75 -1.10
N THR A 92 25.32 21.62 -1.15
CA THR A 92 24.65 20.39 -1.59
C THR A 92 24.91 20.07 -3.06
N THR A 93 24.88 21.07 -3.96
CA THR A 93 25.24 20.87 -5.37
C THR A 93 26.69 20.42 -5.53
N ARG A 94 27.63 21.00 -4.77
CA ARG A 94 29.03 20.56 -4.78
C ARG A 94 29.22 19.12 -4.28
N ARG A 95 28.42 18.67 -3.30
CA ARG A 95 28.44 17.26 -2.84
C ARG A 95 27.97 16.32 -3.94
N GLN A 96 26.87 16.66 -4.61
CA GLN A 96 26.35 15.86 -5.73
C GLN A 96 27.37 15.79 -6.86
N ALA A 97 27.99 16.91 -7.24
CA ALA A 97 29.04 16.94 -8.26
C ALA A 97 30.28 16.11 -7.88
N ARG A 98 30.70 16.11 -6.60
CA ARG A 98 31.79 15.26 -6.12
C ARG A 98 31.42 13.78 -6.07
N GLN A 99 30.20 13.43 -5.70
CA GLN A 99 29.74 12.03 -5.73
C GLN A 99 29.70 11.50 -7.17
N LEU A 100 29.30 12.33 -8.14
CA LEU A 100 29.38 12.02 -9.56
C LEU A 100 30.84 11.84 -10.01
N GLN A 101 31.75 12.75 -9.63
CA GLN A 101 33.18 12.62 -9.94
C GLN A 101 33.87 11.42 -9.26
N ASP A 102 33.52 11.05 -8.03
CA ASP A 102 34.04 9.86 -7.35
C ASP A 102 33.49 8.56 -7.97
N THR A 103 32.31 8.62 -8.58
CA THR A 103 31.70 7.51 -9.32
C THR A 103 32.34 7.38 -10.71
N GLU A 104 32.58 8.51 -11.40
CA GLU A 104 33.32 8.57 -12.67
C GLU A 104 34.79 8.17 -12.49
N SER A 105 35.49 8.62 -11.45
CA SER A 105 36.88 8.24 -11.16
C SER A 105 37.02 6.76 -10.75
N LYS A 106 35.95 6.13 -10.24
CA LYS A 106 35.89 4.68 -10.03
C LYS A 106 35.61 3.91 -11.32
N ALA A 107 34.86 4.49 -12.26
CA ALA A 107 34.58 3.90 -13.57
C ALA A 107 35.78 4.05 -14.55
N GLU A 108 36.48 5.20 -14.54
CA GLU A 108 37.66 5.48 -15.37
C GLU A 108 38.88 4.61 -15.02
N ARG A 109 38.91 3.96 -13.85
CA ARG A 109 39.97 3.02 -13.48
C ARG A 109 39.77 1.61 -14.07
N ASP A 110 38.54 1.29 -14.49
CA ASP A 110 38.17 0.00 -15.07
C ASP A 110 38.01 0.05 -16.61
N GLU A 111 38.00 1.23 -17.23
CA GLU A 111 37.78 1.39 -18.68
C GLU A 111 38.94 2.13 -19.37
N ARG A 112 40.10 1.46 -19.45
CA ARG A 112 41.15 1.85 -20.42
C ARG A 112 41.11 0.92 -21.62
N SER A 113 40.09 1.08 -22.47
CA SER A 113 40.09 0.65 -23.88
C SER A 113 38.88 1.22 -24.62
N GLU A 114 39.16 2.14 -25.57
CA GLU A 114 38.53 2.37 -26.90
C GLU A 114 36.98 2.41 -26.97
N ASP A 115 36.28 3.33 -27.63
CA ASP A 115 36.58 4.30 -28.69
C ASP A 115 35.46 5.37 -28.70
N ASN A 116 35.81 6.54 -29.23
CA ASN A 116 35.05 7.79 -29.24
C ASN A 116 33.85 7.77 -30.20
N SER A 117 32.68 8.24 -29.74
CA SER A 117 31.73 9.00 -30.57
C SER A 117 30.71 9.78 -29.71
N PRO A 118 30.23 10.97 -30.16
CA PRO A 118 29.66 11.97 -29.28
C PRO A 118 28.17 11.72 -29.00
N ILE A 119 27.81 11.61 -27.72
CA ILE A 119 26.42 11.51 -27.27
C ILE A 119 25.77 12.90 -27.39
N MET A 120 24.81 12.99 -28.30
CA MET A 120 23.87 14.09 -28.39
C MET A 120 22.98 14.07 -27.14
N ILE A 121 23.14 15.08 -26.28
CA ILE A 121 22.36 15.22 -25.05
C ILE A 121 20.91 15.52 -25.46
N HIS A 122 20.07 14.49 -25.43
CA HIS A 122 18.62 14.68 -25.37
C HIS A 122 18.30 15.30 -24.02
N GLN A 123 18.04 16.60 -24.07
CA GLN A 123 17.48 17.40 -22.99
C GLN A 123 16.04 16.90 -22.73
N GLY A 124 15.92 15.88 -21.88
CA GLY A 124 14.66 15.44 -21.31
C GLY A 124 14.44 16.17 -19.98
N ASP A 125 13.36 16.93 -19.91
CA ASP A 125 12.81 17.48 -18.66
C ASP A 125 12.77 16.40 -17.56
N ASP A 126 13.55 16.58 -16.50
CA ASP A 126 13.37 15.82 -15.25
C ASP A 126 12.08 16.29 -14.57
N PRO A 127 11.03 15.44 -14.46
CA PRO A 127 9.85 15.78 -13.69
C PRO A 127 10.17 15.56 -12.22
N HIS A 128 10.30 16.66 -11.47
CA HIS A 128 10.13 16.82 -10.02
C HIS A 128 10.43 15.59 -9.14
N GLU A 129 11.48 15.68 -8.32
CA GLU A 129 11.77 14.83 -7.14
C GLU A 129 10.68 14.91 -6.05
N GLY A 130 9.43 14.60 -6.40
CA GLY A 130 8.34 14.37 -5.46
C GLY A 130 8.39 12.95 -4.91
N LEU A 131 7.77 12.73 -3.75
CA LEU A 131 7.47 11.40 -3.23
C LEU A 131 6.66 10.62 -4.29
N SER A 132 7.32 9.76 -5.06
CA SER A 132 6.64 8.88 -6.02
C SER A 132 5.95 7.77 -5.25
N LEU A 133 4.65 7.94 -5.05
CA LEU A 133 3.80 6.98 -4.35
C LEU A 133 3.83 5.60 -5.03
N ALA A 134 3.99 5.56 -6.35
CA ALA A 134 4.18 4.33 -7.12
C ALA A 134 5.47 3.59 -6.70
N ARG A 135 6.61 4.31 -6.59
CA ARG A 135 7.87 3.73 -6.11
C ARG A 135 7.75 3.21 -4.69
N VAL A 136 7.12 3.98 -3.80
CA VAL A 136 6.92 3.57 -2.40
C VAL A 136 6.05 2.32 -2.32
N SER A 137 4.97 2.27 -3.11
CA SER A 137 4.06 1.12 -3.12
C SER A 137 4.75 -0.13 -3.66
N GLU A 138 5.48 -0.03 -4.78
CA GLU A 138 6.29 -1.14 -5.30
C GLU A 138 7.31 -1.62 -4.27
N ALA A 139 7.99 -0.70 -3.59
CA ALA A 139 8.99 -1.05 -2.57
C ALA A 139 8.36 -1.80 -1.40
N ILE A 140 7.14 -1.46 -0.98
CA ILE A 140 6.42 -2.19 0.08
C ILE A 140 6.16 -3.65 -0.31
N PHE A 141 5.93 -3.94 -1.59
CA PHE A 141 5.70 -5.30 -2.09
C PHE A 141 6.98 -6.05 -2.47
N SER A 142 8.03 -5.34 -2.89
CA SER A 142 9.22 -5.95 -3.52
C SER A 142 10.48 -5.90 -2.65
N HIS A 143 10.54 -5.04 -1.64
CA HIS A 143 11.75 -4.78 -0.87
C HIS A 143 11.80 -5.66 0.39
N GLY A 144 12.90 -6.40 0.54
CA GLY A 144 13.10 -7.31 1.67
C GLY A 144 12.38 -8.64 1.50
N SER A 145 11.92 -9.23 2.62
CA SER A 145 11.22 -10.52 2.59
C SER A 145 9.77 -10.35 2.09
N PRO A 146 9.27 -11.23 1.20
CA PRO A 146 7.87 -11.19 0.76
C PRO A 146 6.86 -11.40 1.90
N LEU A 147 7.32 -11.82 3.08
CA LEU A 147 6.51 -12.00 4.28
C LEU A 147 6.36 -10.72 5.13
N ASN A 148 7.18 -9.69 4.92
CA ASN A 148 7.19 -8.48 5.76
C ASN A 148 5.83 -7.76 5.72
N LEU A 149 5.27 -7.55 4.53
CA LEU A 149 3.99 -6.89 4.36
C LEU A 149 2.82 -7.72 4.93
N PRO A 150 2.64 -9.01 4.55
CA PRO A 150 1.63 -9.88 5.16
C PRO A 150 1.71 -9.93 6.69
N ALA A 151 2.92 -10.05 7.25
CA ALA A 151 3.13 -10.11 8.70
C ALA A 151 2.79 -8.77 9.38
N SER A 152 3.12 -7.64 8.78
CA SER A 152 2.81 -6.31 9.32
C SER A 152 1.31 -6.06 9.35
N VAL A 153 0.60 -6.46 8.30
CA VAL A 153 -0.88 -6.39 8.22
C VAL A 153 -1.48 -7.33 9.27
N PHE A 154 -1.04 -8.58 9.32
CA PHE A 154 -1.50 -9.51 10.37
C PHE A 154 -1.29 -8.95 11.78
N ALA A 155 -0.10 -8.42 12.07
CA ALA A 155 0.24 -7.82 13.36
C ALA A 155 -0.64 -6.60 13.69
N GLY A 156 -0.89 -5.73 12.72
CA GLY A 156 -1.80 -4.58 12.89
C GLY A 156 -3.23 -5.00 13.20
N ALA A 157 -3.74 -6.03 12.51
CA ALA A 157 -5.05 -6.60 12.79
C ALA A 157 -5.13 -7.22 14.20
N ILE A 158 -4.11 -7.97 14.62
CA ILE A 158 -4.01 -8.51 15.98
C ILE A 158 -3.95 -7.40 17.03
N ALA A 159 -3.19 -6.33 16.78
CA ALA A 159 -3.12 -5.18 17.68
C ALA A 159 -4.50 -4.53 17.87
N LEU A 160 -5.28 -4.35 16.79
CA LEU A 160 -6.67 -3.87 16.90
C LEU A 160 -7.55 -4.83 17.70
N GLN A 161 -7.38 -6.15 17.55
CA GLN A 161 -8.10 -7.13 18.36
C GLN A 161 -7.76 -7.00 19.86
N PHE A 162 -6.48 -6.85 20.22
CA PHE A 162 -6.08 -6.62 21.61
C PHE A 162 -6.62 -5.30 22.17
N ILE A 163 -6.58 -4.21 21.39
CA ILE A 163 -7.17 -2.94 21.82
C ILE A 163 -8.67 -3.10 22.04
N SER A 164 -9.37 -3.83 21.16
CA SER A 164 -10.80 -4.11 21.33
C SER A 164 -11.10 -4.92 22.60
N TYR A 165 -10.18 -5.78 23.03
CA TYR A 165 -10.28 -6.52 24.28
C TYR A 165 -10.16 -5.59 25.49
N PHE A 166 -9.14 -4.72 25.52
CA PHE A 166 -8.97 -3.74 26.60
C PHE A 166 -10.12 -2.74 26.70
N LEU A 167 -10.71 -2.36 25.57
CA LEU A 167 -11.91 -1.52 25.53
C LEU A 167 -13.20 -2.28 25.84
N SER A 168 -13.13 -3.59 26.12
CA SER A 168 -14.28 -4.46 26.39
C SER A 168 -15.32 -4.51 25.26
N ILE A 169 -14.93 -4.20 24.02
CA ILE A 169 -15.79 -4.21 22.82
C ILE A 169 -15.62 -5.45 21.94
N HIS A 170 -14.70 -6.34 22.29
CA HIS A 170 -14.35 -7.54 21.52
C HIS A 170 -15.50 -8.54 21.37
N SER A 171 -16.28 -8.80 22.43
CA SER A 171 -17.36 -9.81 22.43
C SER A 171 -18.55 -9.34 23.24
N ILE A 172 -19.47 -8.62 22.59
CA ILE A 172 -20.68 -8.08 23.20
C ILE A 172 -21.93 -8.66 22.52
N THR A 173 -22.94 -8.91 23.35
CA THR A 173 -24.31 -9.18 22.91
C THR A 173 -25.19 -7.98 23.24
N TYR A 174 -25.87 -7.45 22.23
CA TYR A 174 -26.80 -6.33 22.35
C TYR A 174 -28.23 -6.84 22.15
N VAL A 175 -29.14 -6.47 23.05
CA VAL A 175 -30.57 -6.78 22.90
C VAL A 175 -31.21 -5.67 22.08
N ARG A 176 -31.63 -6.01 20.85
CA ARG A 176 -32.34 -5.10 19.96
C ARG A 176 -33.76 -4.84 20.48
N SER A 177 -34.40 -3.77 19.99
CA SER A 177 -35.75 -3.35 20.39
C SER A 177 -36.83 -4.41 20.18
N ASP A 178 -36.61 -5.40 19.32
CA ASP A 178 -37.47 -6.55 19.08
C ASP A 178 -37.20 -7.75 20.01
N GLY A 179 -36.35 -7.57 21.03
CA GLY A 179 -36.01 -8.60 22.03
C GLY A 179 -34.93 -9.59 21.57
N ILE A 180 -34.40 -9.45 20.35
CA ILE A 180 -33.37 -10.35 19.84
C ILE A 180 -32.01 -9.96 20.43
N SER A 181 -31.37 -10.92 21.10
CA SER A 181 -30.01 -10.79 21.62
C SER A 181 -28.99 -11.07 20.51
N LYS A 182 -28.37 -10.03 19.97
CA LYS A 182 -27.47 -10.10 18.81
C LYS A 182 -26.01 -9.91 19.18
N GLN A 183 -25.15 -10.76 18.64
CA GLN A 183 -23.72 -10.71 18.85
C GLN A 183 -23.07 -9.67 17.91
N VAL A 184 -22.50 -8.63 18.49
CA VAL A 184 -22.07 -7.42 17.78
C VAL A 184 -20.61 -7.04 18.03
N GLY A 185 -19.92 -7.77 18.91
CA GLY A 185 -18.51 -7.51 19.25
C GLY A 185 -17.56 -7.58 18.06
N PHE A 186 -16.42 -6.89 18.18
CA PHE A 186 -15.41 -6.77 17.12
C PHE A 186 -14.88 -8.11 16.61
N LEU A 187 -14.78 -9.12 17.49
CA LEU A 187 -14.37 -10.49 17.14
C LEU A 187 -15.40 -11.20 16.26
N TRP A 188 -16.67 -10.82 16.34
CA TRP A 188 -17.76 -11.48 15.62
C TRP A 188 -18.05 -10.85 14.26
N ALA A 189 -17.23 -9.88 13.86
CA ALA A 189 -17.30 -9.20 12.59
C ALA A 189 -16.38 -9.90 11.56
N PRO A 190 -16.91 -10.62 10.56
CA PRO A 190 -16.11 -11.36 9.58
C PRO A 190 -15.09 -10.51 8.81
N ASN A 191 -15.42 -9.24 8.57
CA ASN A 191 -14.53 -8.27 7.95
C ASN A 191 -13.29 -7.98 8.82
N TRP A 192 -13.34 -8.22 10.13
CA TRP A 192 -12.18 -8.04 11.00
C TRP A 192 -11.44 -9.34 11.28
N THR A 193 -12.17 -10.45 11.45
CA THR A 193 -11.57 -11.73 11.78
C THR A 193 -11.07 -12.54 10.58
N PHE A 194 -11.71 -12.45 9.42
CA PHE A 194 -11.28 -13.23 8.25
C PHE A 194 -10.55 -12.38 7.23
N VAL A 195 -11.04 -11.17 6.93
CA VAL A 195 -10.39 -10.30 5.93
C VAL A 195 -9.00 -9.89 6.40
N PHE A 196 -8.87 -9.16 7.51
CA PHE A 196 -7.58 -8.59 7.90
C PHE A 196 -6.61 -9.58 8.56
N LEU A 197 -7.09 -10.66 9.17
CA LEU A 197 -6.21 -11.69 9.76
C LEU A 197 -5.80 -12.78 8.77
N ILE A 198 -6.59 -13.06 7.72
CA ILE A 198 -6.35 -14.23 6.87
C ILE A 198 -6.24 -13.83 5.39
N PHE A 199 -7.33 -13.37 4.79
CA PHE A 199 -7.39 -13.22 3.33
C PHE A 199 -6.56 -12.04 2.80
N MET A 200 -6.47 -10.94 3.56
CA MET A 200 -5.67 -9.78 3.18
C MET A 200 -4.16 -10.06 3.25
N PRO A 201 -3.62 -10.64 4.35
CA PRO A 201 -2.23 -11.09 4.37
C PRO A 201 -1.89 -12.10 3.25
N ILE A 202 -2.77 -13.08 3.01
CA ILE A 202 -2.59 -14.07 1.93
C ILE A 202 -2.55 -13.39 0.55
N PHE A 203 -3.47 -12.44 0.30
CA PHE A 203 -3.46 -11.67 -0.93
C PHE A 203 -2.13 -10.93 -1.12
N PHE A 204 -1.65 -10.24 -0.09
CA PHE A 204 -0.38 -9.51 -0.15
C PHE A 204 0.81 -10.43 -0.38
N ALA A 205 0.82 -11.63 0.22
CA ALA A 205 1.87 -12.61 0.01
C ALA A 205 1.92 -13.04 -1.45
N PHE A 206 0.77 -13.32 -2.07
CA PHE A 206 0.71 -13.67 -3.49
C PHE A 206 1.20 -12.54 -4.39
N VAL A 207 0.78 -11.30 -4.15
CA VAL A 207 1.24 -10.16 -4.96
C VAL A 207 2.74 -9.93 -4.79
N ALA A 208 3.25 -9.93 -3.55
CA ALA A 208 4.66 -9.74 -3.26
C ALA A 208 5.52 -10.81 -3.93
N ASP A 209 5.13 -12.08 -3.82
CA ASP A 209 5.77 -13.22 -4.49
C ASP A 209 5.79 -13.04 -6.01
N GLN A 210 4.68 -12.63 -6.62
CA GLN A 210 4.63 -12.41 -8.08
C GLN A 210 5.51 -11.26 -8.54
N VAL A 211 5.47 -10.12 -7.84
CA VAL A 211 6.27 -8.95 -8.20
C VAL A 211 7.76 -9.23 -8.03
N THR A 212 8.16 -9.87 -6.92
CA THR A 212 9.56 -10.22 -6.66
C THR A 212 10.09 -11.26 -7.64
N THR A 213 9.33 -12.34 -7.91
CA THR A 213 9.70 -13.38 -8.89
C THR A 213 9.80 -12.80 -10.29
N TRP A 214 8.88 -11.91 -10.68
CA TRP A 214 8.96 -11.22 -11.97
C TRP A 214 10.24 -10.41 -12.10
N LYS A 215 10.49 -9.52 -11.13
CA LYS A 215 11.62 -8.59 -11.14
C LYS A 215 12.98 -9.28 -11.11
N ASN A 216 13.13 -10.30 -10.26
CA ASN A 216 14.44 -10.91 -9.98
C ASN A 216 14.76 -12.08 -10.90
N GLU A 217 13.76 -12.83 -11.38
CA GLU A 217 13.98 -14.09 -12.11
C GLU A 217 13.43 -14.02 -13.54
N ASN A 218 12.11 -13.92 -13.69
CA ASN A 218 11.45 -14.11 -14.97
C ASN A 218 11.78 -12.99 -15.97
N ARG A 219 11.77 -11.73 -15.52
CA ARG A 219 12.05 -10.58 -16.39
C ARG A 219 13.49 -10.64 -16.91
N ALA A 220 14.47 -10.83 -16.02
CA ALA A 220 15.89 -10.93 -16.40
C ALA A 220 16.14 -12.09 -17.39
N GLY A 221 15.55 -13.26 -17.13
CA GLY A 221 15.69 -14.43 -18.02
C GLY A 221 15.01 -14.29 -19.39
N LEU A 222 14.05 -13.40 -19.53
CA LEU A 222 13.45 -13.03 -20.82
C LEU A 222 14.25 -11.95 -21.54
N LEU A 223 14.71 -10.92 -20.81
CA LEU A 223 15.51 -9.84 -21.37
C LEU A 223 16.88 -10.29 -21.86
N SER A 224 17.49 -11.30 -21.22
CA SER A 224 18.77 -11.87 -21.67
C SER A 224 18.72 -12.49 -23.08
N GLN A 225 17.54 -12.57 -23.69
CA GLN A 225 17.32 -13.12 -25.04
C GLN A 225 17.10 -12.03 -26.09
N LEU A 226 16.92 -10.77 -25.67
CA LEU A 226 16.80 -9.63 -26.56
C LEU A 226 18.17 -9.05 -26.90
N SER A 227 18.29 -8.44 -28.07
CA SER A 227 19.41 -7.54 -28.38
C SER A 227 19.40 -6.34 -27.45
N GLU A 228 20.58 -5.82 -27.14
CA GLU A 228 20.77 -4.66 -26.26
C GLU A 228 19.99 -3.42 -26.72
N HIS A 229 19.79 -3.27 -28.04
CA HIS A 229 19.03 -2.18 -28.64
C HIS A 229 17.50 -2.31 -28.51
N ASP A 230 16.99 -3.52 -28.19
CA ASP A 230 15.55 -3.80 -28.09
C ASP A 230 15.08 -4.00 -26.64
N ILE A 231 15.96 -3.75 -25.66
CA ILE A 231 15.64 -3.90 -24.23
C ILE A 231 14.61 -2.83 -23.84
N PRO A 232 13.40 -3.22 -23.38
CA PRO A 232 12.41 -2.26 -22.92
C PRO A 232 12.84 -1.53 -21.65
N ASP A 233 12.24 -0.35 -21.44
CA ASP A 233 12.43 0.47 -20.25
C ASP A 233 12.40 -0.33 -18.94
N GLY A 234 13.18 0.11 -17.96
CA GLY A 234 13.28 -0.52 -16.65
C GLY A 234 11.92 -0.69 -15.96
N TRP A 235 11.75 -1.79 -15.21
CA TRP A 235 10.53 -2.10 -14.45
C TRP A 235 9.98 -0.90 -13.67
N MET A 236 10.87 -0.13 -13.03
CA MET A 236 10.46 1.03 -12.24
C MET A 236 9.90 2.19 -13.09
N SER A 237 10.44 2.43 -14.29
CA SER A 237 9.89 3.41 -15.22
C SER A 237 8.43 3.08 -15.58
N ARG A 238 8.13 1.79 -15.82
CA ARG A 238 6.76 1.34 -16.09
C ARG A 238 5.83 1.52 -14.88
N VAL A 239 6.31 1.26 -13.68
CA VAL A 239 5.54 1.50 -12.45
C VAL A 239 5.23 2.99 -12.27
N GLU A 240 6.20 3.85 -12.56
CA GLU A 240 6.05 5.31 -12.50
C GLU A 240 5.10 5.87 -13.56
N ALA A 241 5.05 5.25 -14.74
CA ALA A 241 4.08 5.61 -15.77
C ALA A 241 2.62 5.51 -15.28
N SER A 242 2.36 4.67 -14.26
CA SER A 242 1.05 4.54 -13.62
C SER A 242 0.88 5.37 -12.34
N SER A 243 1.80 6.30 -12.03
CA SER A 243 1.81 7.07 -10.78
C SER A 243 0.49 7.78 -10.47
N TYR A 244 -0.18 8.31 -11.50
CA TYR A 244 -1.50 8.91 -11.37
C TYR A 244 -2.54 7.95 -10.75
N THR A 245 -2.55 6.69 -11.19
CA THR A 245 -3.50 5.68 -10.70
C THR A 245 -3.28 5.35 -9.23
N TYR A 246 -2.02 5.29 -8.77
CA TYR A 246 -1.71 5.11 -7.34
C TYR A 246 -2.22 6.27 -6.50
N TRP A 247 -2.00 7.52 -6.96
CA TRP A 247 -2.49 8.70 -6.26
C TRP A 247 -4.02 8.75 -6.16
N VAL A 248 -4.71 8.44 -7.26
CA VAL A 248 -6.18 8.34 -7.27
C VAL A 248 -6.65 7.28 -6.27
N ALA A 249 -6.06 6.08 -6.29
CA ALA A 249 -6.40 5.01 -5.35
C ALA A 249 -6.14 5.42 -3.89
N PHE A 250 -5.05 6.12 -3.62
CA PHE A 250 -4.70 6.60 -2.29
C PHE A 250 -5.70 7.62 -1.75
N ILE A 251 -6.05 8.62 -2.56
CA ILE A 251 -7.03 9.64 -2.17
C ILE A 251 -8.41 9.01 -1.94
N LEU A 252 -8.82 8.09 -2.81
CA LEU A 252 -10.10 7.38 -2.65
C LEU A 252 -10.10 6.51 -1.39
N CYS A 253 -9.03 5.77 -1.12
CA CYS A 253 -8.99 4.91 0.06
C CYS A 253 -8.88 5.73 1.35
N LEU A 254 -7.86 6.58 1.48
CA LEU A 254 -7.60 7.29 2.73
C LEU A 254 -8.58 8.45 2.96
N GLY A 255 -8.87 9.24 1.92
CA GLY A 255 -9.78 10.37 2.00
C GLY A 255 -11.23 9.95 2.07
N PHE A 256 -11.71 9.18 1.09
CA PHE A 256 -13.13 8.81 1.03
C PHE A 256 -13.46 7.64 1.97
N ALA A 257 -12.80 6.49 1.81
CA ALA A 257 -13.11 5.30 2.62
C ALA A 257 -12.60 5.36 4.07
N GLY A 258 -11.49 6.06 4.31
CA GLY A 258 -10.94 6.28 5.64
C GLY A 258 -11.67 7.42 6.35
N ILE A 259 -11.39 8.66 5.95
CA ILE A 259 -11.84 9.86 6.68
C ILE A 259 -13.34 10.11 6.48
N PHE A 260 -13.82 10.23 5.24
CA PHE A 260 -15.21 10.63 4.99
C PHE A 260 -16.21 9.59 5.50
N GLN A 261 -15.98 8.30 5.22
CA GLN A 261 -16.84 7.24 5.74
C GLN A 261 -16.79 7.13 7.27
N TRP A 262 -15.61 7.27 7.89
CA TRP A 262 -15.53 7.30 9.35
C TRP A 262 -16.32 8.47 9.93
N VAL A 263 -16.14 9.68 9.40
CA VAL A 263 -16.85 10.88 9.88
C VAL A 263 -18.35 10.71 9.71
N SER A 264 -18.81 10.29 8.54
CA SER A 264 -20.23 10.21 8.22
C SER A 264 -20.96 9.05 8.90
N VAL A 265 -20.32 7.87 9.00
CA VAL A 265 -20.98 6.64 9.48
C VAL A 265 -20.73 6.41 10.97
N ARG A 266 -19.62 6.91 11.53
CA ARG A 266 -19.23 6.67 12.93
C ARG A 266 -19.21 7.93 13.76
N LEU A 267 -18.43 8.93 13.38
CA LEU A 267 -18.19 10.09 14.24
C LEU A 267 -19.43 10.97 14.41
N ARG A 268 -20.07 11.37 13.31
CA ARG A 268 -21.26 12.24 13.36
C ARG A 268 -22.40 11.62 14.15
N PRO A 269 -22.80 10.35 13.87
CA PRO A 269 -23.79 9.69 14.69
C PRO A 269 -23.42 9.77 16.18
N VAL A 270 -22.14 9.47 16.54
CA VAL A 270 -21.61 9.45 17.92
C VAL A 270 -21.81 10.79 18.64
N LEU A 271 -21.65 11.88 17.92
CA LEU A 271 -21.76 13.24 18.46
C LEU A 271 -23.21 13.74 18.50
N ASP A 272 -24.00 13.41 17.49
CA ASP A 272 -25.34 13.97 17.30
C ASP A 272 -26.44 13.17 18.04
N GLY A 273 -26.12 11.98 18.56
CA GLY A 273 -27.03 11.14 19.37
C GLY A 273 -28.22 10.57 18.59
N ALA A 274 -28.29 10.77 17.28
CA ALA A 274 -29.39 10.35 16.42
C ALA A 274 -28.87 9.63 15.17
N GLY A 275 -29.21 8.35 15.03
CA GLY A 275 -28.95 7.60 13.81
C GLY A 275 -29.66 6.25 13.78
N ALA A 276 -30.46 6.02 12.74
CA ALA A 276 -31.12 4.74 12.43
C ALA A 276 -30.13 3.69 11.90
N ILE A 277 -28.92 3.61 12.46
CA ILE A 277 -27.86 2.72 12.01
C ILE A 277 -27.89 1.45 12.84
N ALA A 278 -27.75 0.29 12.20
CA ALA A 278 -27.67 -0.98 12.90
C ALA A 278 -26.52 -0.97 13.93
N ILE A 279 -26.81 -1.39 15.15
CA ILE A 279 -25.85 -1.37 16.26
C ILE A 279 -24.83 -2.49 16.06
N ASP A 280 -23.55 -2.11 16.09
CA ASP A 280 -22.38 -2.97 16.00
C ASP A 280 -21.29 -2.50 16.98
N TRP A 281 -20.14 -3.17 17.02
CA TRP A 281 -18.98 -2.81 17.87
C TRP A 281 -18.54 -1.33 17.76
N GLY A 282 -18.79 -0.67 16.64
CA GLY A 282 -18.41 0.73 16.40
C GLY A 282 -19.48 1.74 16.80
N SER A 283 -20.62 1.28 17.33
CA SER A 283 -21.80 2.09 17.68
C SER A 283 -22.35 1.78 19.09
N LEU A 284 -21.58 1.13 19.97
CA LEU A 284 -22.02 0.72 21.32
C LEU A 284 -22.25 1.88 22.30
N ALA A 285 -21.44 2.93 22.24
CA ALA A 285 -21.53 4.13 23.07
C ALA A 285 -22.84 4.90 22.85
N PHE A 286 -23.59 4.65 21.77
CA PHE A 286 -24.95 5.18 21.62
C PHE A 286 -25.91 4.67 22.67
N VAL A 287 -25.81 3.38 22.95
CA VAL A 287 -26.77 2.69 23.79
C VAL A 287 -26.33 2.77 25.25
N GLN A 288 -25.03 2.63 25.50
CA GLN A 288 -24.47 2.57 26.85
C GLN A 288 -23.24 3.48 26.97
N PRO A 289 -23.43 4.81 26.90
CA PRO A 289 -22.32 5.77 26.92
C PRO A 289 -21.49 5.68 28.20
N ASP A 290 -22.13 5.42 29.35
CA ASP A 290 -21.47 5.31 30.65
C ASP A 290 -20.51 4.13 30.76
N LYS A 291 -20.68 3.10 29.91
CA LYS A 291 -19.83 1.91 29.92
C LYS A 291 -18.69 1.95 28.91
N PHE A 292 -18.93 2.51 27.73
CA PHE A 292 -17.98 2.44 26.62
C PHE A 292 -17.22 3.76 26.38
N GLY A 293 -17.81 4.90 26.74
CA GLY A 293 -17.22 6.23 26.57
C GLY A 293 -17.13 6.67 25.10
N PHE A 294 -17.68 7.84 24.79
CA PHE A 294 -17.70 8.36 23.41
C PHE A 294 -16.31 8.55 22.80
N VAL A 295 -15.35 9.06 23.58
CA VAL A 295 -13.99 9.36 23.11
C VAL A 295 -13.24 8.08 22.76
N ASN A 296 -13.29 7.07 23.64
CA ASN A 296 -12.61 5.79 23.42
C ASN A 296 -13.13 5.10 22.16
N GLN A 297 -14.45 5.13 21.94
CA GLN A 297 -15.05 4.55 20.74
C GLN A 297 -14.72 5.34 19.47
N ALA A 298 -14.72 6.67 19.53
CA ALA A 298 -14.34 7.52 18.40
C ALA A 298 -12.87 7.27 18.00
N LEU A 299 -11.96 7.19 18.97
CA LEU A 299 -10.55 6.90 18.74
C LEU A 299 -10.34 5.49 18.16
N PHE A 300 -10.98 4.48 18.75
CA PHE A 300 -10.86 3.10 18.27
C PHE A 300 -11.40 2.94 16.85
N THR A 301 -12.60 3.45 16.58
CA THR A 301 -13.19 3.40 15.23
C THR A 301 -12.37 4.21 14.22
N GLY A 302 -11.78 5.34 14.62
CA GLY A 302 -10.87 6.11 13.78
C GLY A 302 -9.61 5.33 13.41
N ALA A 303 -8.97 4.70 14.39
CA ALA A 303 -7.81 3.83 14.17
C ALA A 303 -8.15 2.63 13.26
N ALA A 304 -9.30 2.00 13.50
CA ALA A 304 -9.79 0.91 12.68
C ALA A 304 -10.03 1.34 11.22
N TYR A 305 -10.71 2.47 10.99
CA TYR A 305 -10.95 2.98 9.63
C TYR A 305 -9.67 3.41 8.92
N LEU A 306 -8.72 4.03 9.64
CA LEU A 306 -7.41 4.36 9.10
C LEU A 306 -6.67 3.09 8.65
N TYR A 307 -6.60 2.09 9.54
CA TYR A 307 -5.97 0.80 9.23
C TYR A 307 -6.63 0.10 8.05
N MET A 308 -7.96 0.04 8.03
CA MET A 308 -8.76 -0.51 6.93
C MET A 308 -8.44 0.21 5.61
N SER A 309 -8.45 1.55 5.61
CA SER A 309 -8.20 2.34 4.40
C SER A 309 -6.78 2.15 3.86
N LEU A 310 -5.78 2.04 4.73
CA LEU A 310 -4.41 1.76 4.32
C LEU A 310 -4.29 0.35 3.72
N CYS A 311 -4.93 -0.65 4.32
CA CYS A 311 -4.95 -2.00 3.77
C CYS A 311 -5.64 -2.05 2.41
N PHE A 312 -6.80 -1.41 2.24
CA PHE A 312 -7.49 -1.37 0.95
C PHE A 312 -6.73 -0.58 -0.11
N TYR A 313 -6.01 0.48 0.29
CA TYR A 313 -5.08 1.14 -0.60
C TYR A 313 -4.01 0.17 -1.10
N LEU A 314 -3.35 -0.56 -0.19
CA LEU A 314 -2.34 -1.55 -0.54
C LEU A 314 -2.93 -2.68 -1.41
N PHE A 315 -4.18 -3.07 -1.16
CA PHE A 315 -4.88 -4.06 -1.98
C PHE A 315 -5.03 -3.58 -3.43
N ILE A 316 -5.52 -2.35 -3.63
CA ILE A 316 -5.65 -1.76 -4.96
C ILE A 316 -4.28 -1.53 -5.60
N ALA A 317 -3.29 -1.06 -4.84
CA ALA A 317 -1.92 -0.90 -5.32
C ALA A 317 -1.33 -2.23 -5.80
N GLY A 318 -1.58 -3.32 -5.06
CA GLY A 318 -1.19 -4.67 -5.47
C GLY A 318 -1.86 -5.12 -6.77
N LEU A 319 -3.14 -4.82 -6.94
CA LEU A 319 -3.85 -5.08 -8.20
C LEU A 319 -3.28 -4.27 -9.38
N ILE A 320 -2.93 -3.00 -9.17
CA ILE A 320 -2.26 -2.16 -10.19
C ILE A 320 -0.90 -2.75 -10.56
N LEU A 321 -0.11 -3.20 -9.58
CA LEU A 321 1.18 -3.85 -9.82
C LEU A 321 1.02 -5.12 -10.67
N LEU A 322 -0.01 -5.94 -10.43
CA LEU A 322 -0.30 -7.11 -11.26
C LEU A 322 -0.65 -6.73 -12.70
N CYS A 323 -1.41 -5.65 -12.92
CA CYS A 323 -1.67 -5.14 -14.27
C CYS A 323 -0.37 -4.68 -14.96
N ASN A 324 0.47 -3.91 -14.26
CA ASN A 324 1.75 -3.45 -14.79
C ASN A 324 2.69 -4.61 -15.15
N LEU A 325 2.68 -5.67 -14.34
CA LEU A 325 3.40 -6.92 -14.59
C LEU A 325 2.90 -7.63 -15.85
N VAL A 326 1.58 -7.74 -16.03
CA VAL A 326 0.97 -8.29 -17.26
C VAL A 326 1.35 -7.46 -18.48
N ASP A 327 1.32 -6.13 -18.37
CA ASP A 327 1.73 -5.22 -19.42
C ASP A 327 3.20 -5.40 -19.80
N ASP A 328 4.10 -5.48 -18.81
CA ASP A 328 5.53 -5.70 -19.03
C ASP A 328 5.79 -7.04 -19.73
N PHE A 329 5.16 -8.12 -19.24
CA PHE A 329 5.28 -9.44 -19.85
C PHE A 329 4.80 -9.45 -21.30
N THR A 330 3.61 -8.89 -21.58
CA THR A 330 3.08 -8.87 -22.95
C THR A 330 3.89 -7.99 -23.89
N HIS A 331 4.47 -6.90 -23.39
CA HIS A 331 5.37 -6.07 -24.18
C HIS A 331 6.66 -6.81 -24.53
N ILE A 332 7.34 -7.41 -23.55
CA ILE A 332 8.55 -8.22 -23.76
C ILE A 332 8.27 -9.40 -24.71
N GLY A 333 7.13 -10.09 -24.51
CA GLY A 333 6.73 -11.22 -25.35
C GLY A 333 6.55 -10.85 -26.82
N ARG A 334 5.92 -9.71 -27.11
CA ARG A 334 5.76 -9.20 -28.49
C ARG A 334 7.07 -8.78 -29.13
N THR A 335 8.00 -8.22 -28.35
CA THR A 335 9.33 -7.85 -28.86
C THR A 335 10.13 -9.11 -29.20
N LEU A 336 10.05 -10.15 -28.36
CA LEU A 336 10.68 -11.45 -28.62
C LEU A 336 10.12 -12.14 -29.86
N GLU A 337 8.82 -12.07 -30.12
CA GLU A 337 8.18 -12.67 -31.31
C GLU A 337 8.69 -12.05 -32.63
N LYS A 338 9.03 -10.76 -32.61
CA LYS A 338 9.56 -10.06 -33.79
C LYS A 338 11.02 -10.41 -34.10
N GLN A 339 11.72 -11.06 -33.19
CA GLN A 339 13.13 -11.39 -33.37
C GLN A 339 13.30 -12.66 -34.22
N PRO A 340 14.23 -12.67 -35.18
CA PRO A 340 14.46 -13.83 -36.07
C PRO A 340 15.14 -15.02 -35.38
N LYS A 341 15.63 -14.86 -34.14
CA LYS A 341 16.24 -15.96 -33.37
C LYS A 341 15.16 -16.81 -32.70
N ALA A 342 15.28 -18.13 -32.81
CA ALA A 342 14.40 -19.08 -32.15
C ALA A 342 14.53 -18.98 -30.61
N VAL A 343 13.73 -18.10 -30.02
CA VAL A 343 13.55 -18.00 -28.56
C VAL A 343 12.95 -19.32 -28.06
N PRO A 344 13.44 -19.91 -26.94
CA PRO A 344 12.81 -21.08 -26.34
C PRO A 344 11.37 -20.76 -25.89
N LEU A 345 10.38 -21.06 -26.72
CA LEU A 345 8.94 -20.89 -26.49
C LEU A 345 8.51 -21.39 -25.09
N LYS A 346 9.17 -22.45 -24.60
CA LYS A 346 8.98 -23.03 -23.28
C LYS A 346 9.25 -22.05 -22.11
N LYS A 347 10.28 -21.20 -22.19
CA LYS A 347 10.59 -20.23 -21.12
C LYS A 347 9.53 -19.14 -21.02
N VAL A 348 9.11 -18.60 -22.17
CA VAL A 348 8.04 -17.59 -22.27
C VAL A 348 6.71 -18.17 -21.75
N GLN A 349 6.37 -19.39 -22.16
CA GLN A 349 5.16 -20.08 -21.69
C GLN A 349 5.20 -20.36 -20.18
N ALA A 350 6.35 -20.76 -19.64
CA ALA A 350 6.52 -20.98 -18.20
C ALA A 350 6.34 -19.69 -17.39
N ALA A 351 6.92 -18.58 -17.86
CA ALA A 351 6.74 -17.27 -17.24
C ALA A 351 5.27 -16.83 -17.28
N GLY A 352 4.62 -16.87 -18.45
CA GLY A 352 3.20 -16.53 -18.58
C GLY A 352 2.28 -17.41 -17.71
N SER A 353 2.55 -18.72 -17.64
CA SER A 353 1.82 -19.63 -16.74
C SER A 353 2.07 -19.31 -15.26
N SER A 354 3.28 -18.91 -14.87
CA SER A 354 3.56 -18.46 -13.51
C SER A 354 2.73 -17.24 -13.14
N ILE A 355 2.71 -16.22 -14.01
CA ILE A 355 1.97 -14.97 -13.83
C ILE A 355 0.47 -15.24 -13.68
N ILE A 356 -0.12 -16.00 -14.60
CA ILE A 356 -1.54 -16.36 -14.55
C ILE A 356 -1.89 -17.09 -13.25
N ARG A 357 -1.06 -18.04 -12.81
CA ARG A 357 -1.27 -18.78 -11.55
C ARG A 357 -1.25 -17.85 -10.34
N GLY A 358 -0.32 -16.90 -10.31
CA GLY A 358 -0.26 -15.87 -9.27
C GLY A 358 -1.51 -14.98 -9.24
N ILE A 359 -1.94 -14.51 -10.41
CA ILE A 359 -3.13 -13.66 -10.54
C ILE A 359 -4.40 -14.43 -10.16
N VAL A 360 -4.53 -15.71 -10.53
CA VAL A 360 -5.64 -16.57 -10.07
C VAL A 360 -5.70 -16.60 -8.54
N ARG A 361 -4.57 -16.87 -7.86
CA ARG A 361 -4.51 -16.90 -6.39
C ARG A 361 -4.88 -15.54 -5.77
N ALA A 362 -4.38 -14.45 -6.33
CA ALA A 362 -4.72 -13.09 -5.89
C ALA A 362 -6.22 -12.79 -6.07
N SER A 363 -6.81 -13.14 -7.22
CA SER A 363 -8.24 -12.95 -7.50
C SER A 363 -9.14 -13.82 -6.63
N LEU A 364 -8.77 -15.08 -6.39
CA LEU A 364 -9.48 -15.95 -5.43
C LEU A 364 -9.48 -15.32 -4.03
N SER A 365 -8.33 -14.82 -3.56
CA SER A 365 -8.24 -14.14 -2.26
C SER A 365 -9.07 -12.85 -2.23
N GLY A 366 -9.02 -12.03 -3.28
CA GLY A 366 -9.82 -10.81 -3.40
C GLY A 366 -11.33 -11.08 -3.39
N LEU A 367 -11.78 -12.17 -4.03
CA LEU A 367 -13.17 -12.61 -3.99
C LEU A 367 -13.59 -13.07 -2.59
N LEU A 368 -12.74 -13.80 -1.87
CA LEU A 368 -13.00 -14.17 -0.47
C LEU A 368 -13.09 -12.94 0.45
N VAL A 369 -12.26 -11.92 0.22
CA VAL A 369 -12.36 -10.61 0.92
C VAL A 369 -13.74 -9.99 0.67
N ALA A 370 -14.16 -9.87 -0.59
CA ALA A 370 -15.47 -9.31 -0.94
C ALA A 370 -16.63 -10.11 -0.33
N MET A 371 -16.55 -11.45 -0.34
CA MET A 371 -17.55 -12.31 0.29
C MET A 371 -17.67 -12.06 1.78
N CYS A 372 -16.56 -11.93 2.51
CA CYS A 372 -16.58 -11.64 3.95
C CYS A 372 -17.18 -10.27 4.26
N MET A 373 -16.83 -9.24 3.47
CA MET A 373 -17.40 -7.90 3.59
C MET A 373 -18.93 -7.93 3.39
N LYS A 374 -19.40 -8.61 2.34
CA LYS A 374 -20.83 -8.76 2.05
C LYS A 374 -21.54 -9.57 3.14
N LEU A 375 -20.92 -10.66 3.60
CA LEU A 375 -21.46 -11.52 4.65
C LEU A 375 -21.68 -10.77 5.96
N GLN A 376 -20.72 -9.93 6.36
CA GLN A 376 -20.88 -9.07 7.54
C GLN A 376 -22.04 -8.08 7.37
N SER A 377 -22.13 -7.43 6.21
CA SER A 377 -23.18 -6.46 5.91
C SER A 377 -24.57 -7.09 6.04
N LEU A 378 -24.75 -8.30 5.50
CA LEU A 378 -26.01 -9.05 5.58
C LEU A 378 -26.29 -9.56 6.98
N TYR A 379 -25.30 -10.12 7.68
CA TYR A 379 -25.49 -10.62 9.04
C TYR A 379 -26.07 -9.54 9.95
N VAL A 380 -25.58 -8.30 9.87
CA VAL A 380 -26.00 -7.18 10.72
C VAL A 380 -27.49 -6.86 10.59
N VAL A 381 -28.13 -7.13 9.45
CA VAL A 381 -29.58 -6.90 9.25
C VAL A 381 -30.46 -8.12 9.61
N THR A 382 -29.89 -9.34 9.63
CA THR A 382 -30.65 -10.56 9.98
C THR A 382 -31.26 -10.53 11.39
N ALA A 383 -32.31 -11.34 11.61
CA ALA A 383 -32.85 -11.64 12.95
C ALA A 383 -32.02 -12.69 13.72
N ALA A 384 -30.92 -13.19 13.16
CA ALA A 384 -30.12 -14.23 13.80
C ALA A 384 -29.29 -13.68 14.97
N PRO A 385 -29.25 -14.39 16.12
CA PRO A 385 -28.43 -14.00 17.28
C PRO A 385 -26.93 -13.97 17.01
N ASN A 386 -26.42 -14.86 16.15
CA ASN A 386 -25.01 -14.89 15.74
C ASN A 386 -24.87 -15.38 14.30
N ILE A 387 -23.69 -15.14 13.71
CA ILE A 387 -23.43 -15.44 12.31
C ILE A 387 -23.53 -16.94 11.99
N TRP A 388 -23.13 -17.81 12.91
CA TRP A 388 -23.17 -19.27 12.71
C TRP A 388 -24.61 -19.78 12.68
N GLN A 389 -25.46 -19.27 13.56
CA GLN A 389 -26.89 -19.58 13.55
C GLN A 389 -27.56 -19.10 12.27
N TRP A 390 -27.20 -17.91 11.77
CA TRP A 390 -27.66 -17.46 10.46
C TRP A 390 -27.25 -18.43 9.35
N LEU A 391 -25.95 -18.70 9.19
CA LEU A 391 -25.41 -19.58 8.14
C LEU A 391 -26.02 -20.99 8.19
N THR A 392 -26.18 -21.55 9.39
CA THR A 392 -26.76 -22.90 9.55
C THR A 392 -28.27 -22.92 9.28
N SER A 393 -29.00 -21.88 9.68
CA SER A 393 -30.42 -21.74 9.38
C SER A 393 -30.67 -21.56 7.87
N ASP A 394 -29.86 -20.74 7.21
CA ASP A 394 -29.91 -20.55 5.77
C ASP A 394 -29.52 -21.84 5.03
N ALA A 395 -28.50 -22.56 5.48
CA ALA A 395 -28.15 -23.85 4.88
C ALA A 395 -29.28 -24.89 5.00
N ARG A 396 -29.97 -24.95 6.15
CA ARG A 396 -31.13 -25.84 6.33
C ARG A 396 -32.32 -25.44 5.48
N SER A 397 -32.46 -24.16 5.15
CA SER A 397 -33.57 -23.65 4.32
C SER A 397 -33.57 -24.24 2.91
N VAL A 398 -32.46 -24.82 2.44
CA VAL A 398 -32.38 -25.60 1.19
C VAL A 398 -33.40 -26.76 1.17
N MET A 399 -33.68 -27.37 2.32
CA MET A 399 -34.62 -28.50 2.39
C MET A 399 -36.09 -28.06 2.32
N THR A 400 -36.38 -26.79 2.60
CA THR A 400 -37.75 -26.30 2.82
C THR A 400 -38.17 -25.19 1.86
N SER A 401 -37.23 -24.39 1.35
CA SER A 401 -37.51 -23.14 0.64
C SER A 401 -36.38 -22.76 -0.33
N LEU A 402 -35.70 -23.75 -0.93
CA LEU A 402 -34.59 -23.52 -1.85
C LEU A 402 -34.96 -22.50 -2.94
N GLY A 403 -34.15 -21.45 -3.09
CA GLY A 403 -34.34 -20.45 -4.13
C GLY A 403 -35.42 -19.40 -3.85
N ALA A 404 -36.08 -19.44 -2.69
CA ALA A 404 -36.94 -18.34 -2.27
C ALA A 404 -36.10 -17.06 -2.10
N GLN A 405 -36.63 -15.93 -2.56
CA GLN A 405 -36.02 -14.63 -2.39
C GLN A 405 -36.05 -14.26 -0.91
N VAL A 406 -34.90 -13.87 -0.36
CA VAL A 406 -34.82 -13.42 1.04
C VAL A 406 -35.16 -11.94 1.10
N ASP A 407 -36.15 -11.59 1.91
CA ASP A 407 -36.51 -10.19 2.19
C ASP A 407 -35.60 -9.63 3.30
N TRP A 408 -34.90 -8.55 2.97
CA TRP A 408 -33.92 -7.89 3.86
C TRP A 408 -34.44 -6.55 4.43
N GLY A 409 -35.66 -6.14 4.05
CA GLY A 409 -36.21 -4.81 4.36
C GLY A 409 -35.47 -3.65 3.67
N ASP A 410 -35.85 -2.41 4.01
CA ASP A 410 -35.38 -1.16 3.36
C ASP A 410 -33.95 -0.72 3.77
N TYR A 411 -33.11 -1.62 4.29
CA TYR A 411 -31.78 -1.26 4.79
C TYR A 411 -30.75 -1.19 3.65
N SER A 412 -30.32 0.04 3.29
CA SER A 412 -29.14 0.25 2.44
C SER A 412 -27.88 0.43 3.30
N MET A 413 -26.88 -0.44 3.12
CA MET A 413 -25.58 -0.31 3.80
C MET A 413 -24.48 0.01 2.77
N PRO A 414 -23.65 1.06 2.99
CA PRO A 414 -22.53 1.42 2.10
C PRO A 414 -21.53 0.28 1.83
N THR A 415 -21.46 -0.71 2.73
CA THR A 415 -20.64 -1.91 2.61
C THR A 415 -21.04 -2.82 1.44
N HIS A 416 -22.28 -2.77 0.97
CA HIS A 416 -22.71 -3.50 -0.23
C HIS A 416 -22.03 -2.96 -1.50
N PHE A 417 -21.87 -1.64 -1.60
CA PHE A 417 -21.20 -1.02 -2.73
C PHE A 417 -19.69 -1.27 -2.71
N THR A 418 -19.04 -1.13 -1.54
CA THR A 418 -17.59 -1.32 -1.41
C THR A 418 -17.18 -2.78 -1.61
N SER A 419 -17.94 -3.75 -1.10
CA SER A 419 -17.68 -5.18 -1.36
C SER A 419 -17.84 -5.55 -2.84
N LEU A 420 -18.83 -4.96 -3.53
CA LEU A 420 -19.01 -5.15 -4.97
C LEU A 420 -17.82 -4.58 -5.76
N LEU A 421 -17.34 -3.39 -5.39
CA LEU A 421 -16.17 -2.78 -6.02
C LEU A 421 -14.93 -3.68 -5.87
N VAL A 422 -14.69 -4.26 -4.68
CA VAL A 422 -13.58 -5.19 -4.45
C VAL A 422 -13.71 -6.44 -5.32
N ALA A 423 -14.91 -7.04 -5.41
CA ALA A 423 -15.16 -8.19 -6.28
C ALA A 423 -14.92 -7.85 -7.76
N LEU A 424 -15.41 -6.71 -8.22
CA LEU A 424 -15.24 -6.25 -9.60
C LEU A 424 -13.77 -6.00 -9.94
N LEU A 425 -13.00 -5.37 -9.05
CA LEU A 425 -11.57 -5.14 -9.26
C LEU A 425 -10.79 -6.46 -9.34
N ALA A 426 -11.06 -7.41 -8.43
CA ALA A 426 -10.40 -8.73 -8.42
C ALA A 426 -10.69 -9.53 -9.71
N VAL A 427 -11.94 -9.48 -10.20
CA VAL A 427 -12.35 -10.13 -11.47
C VAL A 427 -11.78 -9.38 -12.68
N ALA A 428 -11.80 -8.04 -12.68
CA ALA A 428 -11.29 -7.24 -13.79
C ALA A 428 -9.80 -7.46 -14.04
N VAL A 429 -8.99 -7.55 -12.98
CA VAL A 429 -7.54 -7.84 -13.11
C VAL A 429 -7.31 -9.24 -13.66
N TYR A 430 -8.10 -10.23 -13.24
CA TYR A 430 -8.05 -11.57 -13.81
C TYR A 430 -8.40 -11.57 -15.30
N LEU A 431 -9.53 -10.95 -15.67
CA LEU A 431 -9.96 -10.84 -17.06
C LEU A 431 -8.92 -10.10 -17.90
N TYR A 432 -8.35 -9.02 -17.37
CA TYR A 432 -7.27 -8.28 -18.01
C TYR A 432 -6.08 -9.18 -18.30
N ALA A 433 -5.64 -9.98 -17.32
CA ALA A 433 -4.54 -10.92 -17.50
C ALA A 433 -4.86 -12.01 -18.53
N VAL A 434 -6.07 -12.60 -18.48
CA VAL A 434 -6.53 -13.61 -19.44
C VAL A 434 -6.61 -13.04 -20.85
N ILE A 435 -7.13 -11.84 -21.03
CA ILE A 435 -7.23 -11.17 -22.34
C ILE A 435 -5.83 -10.86 -22.85
N ARG A 436 -5.00 -10.21 -22.04
CA ARG A 436 -3.68 -9.76 -22.46
C ARG A 436 -2.73 -10.93 -22.71
N ILE A 437 -2.68 -11.93 -21.85
CA ILE A 437 -1.78 -13.09 -22.01
C ILE A 437 -2.38 -14.13 -22.97
N GLY A 438 -3.70 -14.30 -22.99
CA GLY A 438 -4.38 -15.32 -23.79
C GLY A 438 -4.68 -14.93 -25.24
N LEU A 439 -4.93 -13.64 -25.56
CA LEU A 439 -5.20 -13.21 -26.94
C LEU A 439 -3.96 -12.81 -27.73
N THR A 440 -2.87 -12.42 -27.06
CA THR A 440 -1.75 -11.74 -27.75
C THR A 440 -0.60 -12.66 -28.14
N ALA A 441 -0.84 -13.98 -28.15
CA ALA A 441 0.23 -14.90 -27.85
C ALA A 441 -0.09 -16.33 -28.38
N PRO A 442 0.79 -17.02 -29.15
CA PRO A 442 0.62 -18.42 -29.62
C PRO A 442 0.63 -19.49 -28.50
N PHE A 443 0.37 -19.11 -27.24
CA PHE A 443 0.66 -19.92 -26.06
C PHE A 443 -0.63 -20.47 -25.45
N HIS A 444 -0.84 -21.78 -25.59
CA HIS A 444 -1.94 -22.47 -24.92
C HIS A 444 -1.66 -22.61 -23.42
N VAL A 445 -2.01 -21.59 -22.63
CA VAL A 445 -2.21 -21.76 -21.18
C VAL A 445 -3.62 -22.33 -20.99
N PRO A 446 -3.80 -23.47 -20.29
CA PRO A 446 -5.12 -24.05 -20.06
C PRO A 446 -5.92 -23.19 -19.07
N LEU A 447 -6.69 -22.24 -19.60
CA LEU A 447 -7.43 -21.23 -18.81
C LEU A 447 -8.85 -21.66 -18.43
N ALA A 448 -9.38 -22.73 -19.02
CA ALA A 448 -10.77 -23.14 -18.83
C ALA A 448 -11.12 -23.36 -17.34
N ARG A 449 -10.32 -24.17 -16.64
CA ARG A 449 -10.57 -24.52 -15.22
C ARG A 449 -10.42 -23.33 -14.26
N PRO A 450 -9.33 -22.55 -14.27
CA PRO A 450 -9.25 -21.36 -13.41
C PRO A 450 -10.36 -20.34 -13.72
N THR A 451 -10.75 -20.19 -14.99
CA THR A 451 -11.86 -19.31 -15.38
C THR A 451 -13.18 -19.80 -14.80
N THR A 452 -13.47 -21.10 -14.85
CA THR A 452 -14.67 -21.67 -14.23
C THR A 452 -14.69 -21.47 -12.72
N ALA A 453 -13.54 -21.60 -12.04
CA ALA A 453 -13.45 -21.38 -10.60
C ALA A 453 -13.72 -19.91 -10.23
N ILE A 454 -13.13 -18.96 -10.95
CA ILE A 454 -13.35 -17.53 -10.71
C ILE A 454 -14.79 -17.12 -11.01
N LEU A 455 -15.38 -17.61 -12.11
CA LEU A 455 -16.80 -17.42 -12.42
C LEU A 455 -17.70 -18.00 -11.33
N PHE A 456 -17.39 -19.19 -10.84
CA PHE A 456 -18.14 -19.83 -9.76
C PHE A 456 -18.09 -19.00 -8.47
N LEU A 457 -16.91 -18.51 -8.05
CA LEU A 457 -16.80 -17.62 -6.89
C LEU A 457 -17.52 -16.29 -7.11
N ALA A 458 -17.41 -15.69 -8.30
CA ALA A 458 -18.11 -14.43 -8.60
C ALA A 458 -19.64 -14.62 -8.54
N LEU A 459 -20.15 -15.72 -9.10
CA LEU A 459 -21.56 -16.09 -9.01
C LEU A 459 -21.97 -16.36 -7.56
N ALA A 460 -21.17 -17.11 -6.81
CA ALA A 460 -21.40 -17.35 -5.40
C ALA A 460 -21.52 -16.04 -4.64
N TYR A 461 -20.57 -15.11 -4.83
CA TYR A 461 -20.59 -13.77 -4.24
C TYR A 461 -21.90 -13.02 -4.56
N LEU A 462 -22.36 -13.02 -5.82
CA LEU A 462 -23.59 -12.35 -6.22
C LEU A 462 -24.82 -12.96 -5.53
N LEU A 463 -24.85 -14.30 -5.40
CA LEU A 463 -25.95 -15.04 -4.80
C LEU A 463 -25.99 -15.02 -3.27
N ILE A 464 -24.90 -14.63 -2.57
CA ILE A 464 -24.91 -14.47 -1.10
C ILE A 464 -26.06 -13.54 -0.71
N GLY A 465 -26.98 -14.06 0.10
CA GLY A 465 -28.15 -13.36 0.61
C GLY A 465 -29.27 -13.14 -0.41
N VAL A 466 -29.11 -13.45 -1.69
CA VAL A 466 -30.22 -13.27 -2.66
C VAL A 466 -31.20 -14.44 -2.62
N ALA A 467 -30.67 -15.65 -2.50
CA ALA A 467 -31.43 -16.89 -2.50
C ALA A 467 -31.25 -17.65 -1.19
N ALA A 468 -32.35 -18.21 -0.67
CA ALA A 468 -32.32 -19.14 0.45
C ALA A 468 -31.40 -20.33 0.14
N GLY A 469 -30.48 -20.62 1.08
CA GLY A 469 -29.48 -21.68 0.93
C GLY A 469 -28.13 -21.25 0.38
N SER A 470 -27.92 -19.95 0.18
CA SER A 470 -26.65 -19.37 -0.29
C SER A 470 -25.43 -19.76 0.58
N SER A 471 -25.63 -20.14 1.83
CA SER A 471 -24.58 -20.62 2.74
C SER A 471 -23.91 -21.92 2.29
N ILE A 472 -24.63 -22.81 1.61
CA ILE A 472 -24.03 -24.03 1.03
C ILE A 472 -23.11 -23.66 -0.15
N LEU A 473 -23.59 -22.77 -1.02
CA LEU A 473 -22.81 -22.26 -2.14
C LEU A 473 -21.54 -21.54 -1.66
N LEU A 474 -21.66 -20.75 -0.57
CA LEU A 474 -20.52 -20.11 0.08
C LEU A 474 -19.50 -21.14 0.59
N ALA A 475 -19.94 -22.23 1.23
CA ALA A 475 -19.04 -23.28 1.70
C ALA A 475 -18.27 -23.94 0.54
N PHE A 476 -18.95 -24.23 -0.59
CA PHE A 476 -18.30 -24.73 -1.79
C PHE A 476 -17.34 -23.69 -2.39
N ALA A 477 -17.70 -22.41 -2.43
CA ALA A 477 -16.83 -21.35 -2.93
C ALA A 477 -15.54 -21.24 -2.10
N ILE A 478 -15.63 -21.34 -0.77
CA ILE A 478 -14.48 -21.38 0.13
C ILE A 478 -13.60 -22.61 -0.17
N ALA A 479 -14.20 -23.79 -0.32
CA ALA A 479 -13.45 -25.01 -0.63
C ALA A 479 -12.71 -24.92 -1.97
N VAL A 480 -13.37 -24.41 -3.01
CA VAL A 480 -12.77 -24.16 -4.34
C VAL A 480 -11.63 -23.16 -4.24
N ALA A 481 -11.80 -22.08 -3.46
CA ALA A 481 -10.75 -21.07 -3.27
C ALA A 481 -9.53 -21.64 -2.57
N ILE A 482 -9.72 -22.38 -1.46
CA ILE A 482 -8.64 -23.03 -0.71
C ILE A 482 -7.88 -24.00 -1.62
N TYR A 483 -8.59 -24.83 -2.37
CA TYR A 483 -7.97 -25.74 -3.34
C TYR A 483 -7.16 -24.95 -4.40
N GLY A 484 -7.72 -23.86 -4.93
CA GLY A 484 -7.05 -23.00 -5.90
C GLY A 484 -5.82 -22.25 -5.38
N PHE A 485 -5.69 -22.04 -4.06
CA PHE A 485 -4.45 -21.53 -3.48
C PHE A 485 -3.29 -22.51 -3.66
N PHE A 486 -3.53 -23.81 -3.46
CA PHE A 486 -2.52 -24.85 -3.64
C PHE A 486 -2.32 -25.21 -5.12
N ASP A 487 -3.40 -25.46 -5.86
CA ASP A 487 -3.40 -25.80 -7.28
C ASP A 487 -4.22 -24.80 -8.11
N PRO A 488 -3.62 -23.67 -8.53
CA PRO A 488 -4.32 -22.62 -9.29
C PRO A 488 -4.72 -23.04 -10.71
N ASN A 489 -4.15 -24.12 -11.26
CA ASN A 489 -4.54 -24.63 -12.57
C ASN A 489 -5.77 -25.54 -12.49
N PHE A 490 -6.16 -25.96 -11.29
CA PHE A 490 -7.15 -27.00 -11.06
C PHE A 490 -6.86 -28.25 -11.90
N SER A 491 -5.58 -28.59 -12.01
CA SER A 491 -5.08 -29.77 -12.68
C SER A 491 -5.22 -30.97 -11.75
N GLY A 492 -6.34 -31.68 -11.84
CA GLY A 492 -6.49 -32.97 -11.14
C GLY A 492 -5.24 -33.83 -11.35
N HIS A 493 -4.73 -34.42 -10.27
CA HIS A 493 -3.48 -35.19 -10.16
C HIS A 493 -3.26 -36.29 -11.21
N TYR A 494 -4.22 -36.53 -12.11
CA TYR A 494 -4.21 -37.56 -13.13
C TYR A 494 -3.07 -37.42 -14.16
N LYS A 495 -2.58 -36.19 -14.43
CA LYS A 495 -1.57 -35.98 -15.48
C LYS A 495 -0.13 -36.33 -15.08
N ARG A 496 0.16 -36.48 -13.78
CA ARG A 496 1.51 -36.85 -13.32
C ARG A 496 1.83 -38.35 -13.52
N ARG A 497 0.83 -39.16 -13.90
CA ARG A 497 1.02 -40.61 -14.14
C ARG A 497 1.31 -40.96 -15.60
N GLU A 498 0.88 -40.14 -16.56
CA GLU A 498 1.13 -40.39 -18.00
C GLU A 498 2.59 -40.08 -18.38
N ASP A 499 3.20 -39.03 -17.80
CA ASP A 499 4.63 -38.73 -18.01
C ASP A 499 5.57 -39.79 -17.38
N CYS A 500 5.06 -40.61 -16.45
CA CYS A 500 5.81 -41.70 -15.84
C CYS A 500 5.62 -43.05 -16.57
N LEU A 501 4.64 -43.14 -17.47
CA LEU A 501 4.35 -44.34 -18.27
C LEU A 501 4.94 -44.28 -19.69
N HIS A 502 5.44 -43.12 -20.14
CA HIS A 502 6.17 -42.98 -21.40
C HIS A 502 7.71 -42.99 -21.24
N VAL A 503 8.21 -43.35 -20.06
CA VAL A 503 9.65 -43.51 -19.76
C VAL A 503 10.01 -44.98 -19.50
N PHE A 504 9.16 -45.93 -19.91
CA PHE A 504 9.49 -47.35 -19.90
C PHE A 504 9.37 -47.97 -21.29
#